data_AF-A0AAE5HAE1-F1
#
_entry.id   AF-A0AAE5HAE1-F1
#
_cell.length_a   1.000
_cell.length_b   1.000
_cell.length_c   1.000
_cell.angle_alpha   90.00
_cell.angle_beta   90.00
_cell.angle_gamma   90.00
#
_symmetry.space_group_name_H-M   'P 1'
#
loop_
_entity.id
_entity.type
_entity.pdbx_description
1 polymer ?
#
loop_
_entity_poly.entity_id
_entity_poly.type
_entity_poly.pdbx_seq_one_letter_code
_entity_poly.pdbx_strand_id
1 'polypeptide(L)'
;MATETAASGLSDHMRGVTITTIACLSGVAAGLASAAFVGTDPAAAGDTIAVVIMAAFIFVQYPIYKLVGVDLTEFGIKDNLFVSFMTFTLWFITFAILLTSEVQL
;
A
#
# COMPACT_ATOMS: atom_id res chain seq x y z
N MET A 1 -25.39 -13.42 22.56
CA MET A 1 -25.34 -14.82 22.10
C MET A 1 -23.91 -15.09 21.71
N ALA A 2 -23.19 -15.83 22.54
CA ALA A 2 -21.79 -16.15 22.37
C ALA A 2 -21.70 -17.58 21.82
N THR A 3 -21.67 -17.71 20.49
CA THR A 3 -21.18 -18.88 19.74
C THR A 3 -21.19 -18.51 18.26
N GLU A 4 -20.37 -17.54 17.88
CA GLU A 4 -19.85 -17.51 16.51
C GLU A 4 -18.43 -18.04 16.60
N THR A 5 -18.34 -19.33 16.30
CA THR A 5 -17.14 -20.07 15.97
C THR A 5 -16.00 -19.17 15.52
N ALA A 6 -14.92 -19.14 16.30
CA ALA A 6 -13.61 -18.67 15.87
C ALA A 6 -13.12 -19.57 14.73
N ALA A 7 -13.65 -19.34 13.53
CA ALA A 7 -13.13 -19.87 12.28
C ALA A 7 -11.87 -19.07 11.94
N SER A 8 -10.74 -19.41 12.56
CA SER A 8 -9.38 -19.16 12.06
C SER A 8 -9.11 -17.80 11.38
N GLY A 9 -9.51 -16.67 11.98
CA GLY A 9 -9.38 -15.34 11.39
C GLY A 9 -9.19 -14.22 12.42
N LEU A 10 -8.75 -13.06 11.93
CA LEU A 10 -8.55 -11.84 12.71
C LEU A 10 -9.92 -11.19 13.04
N SER A 11 -10.10 -10.60 14.23
CA SER A 11 -11.36 -9.89 14.54
C SER A 11 -11.59 -8.69 13.61
N ASP A 12 -12.84 -8.30 13.37
CA ASP A 12 -13.20 -7.22 12.41
C ASP A 12 -12.41 -5.93 12.62
N HIS A 13 -12.24 -5.52 13.89
CA HIS A 13 -11.46 -4.34 14.22
C HIS A 13 -9.98 -4.51 13.84
N MET A 14 -9.40 -5.65 14.23
CA MET A 14 -8.01 -5.97 13.93
C MET A 14 -7.76 -6.12 12.43
N ARG A 15 -8.74 -6.63 11.67
CA ARG A 15 -8.71 -6.70 10.20
C ARG A 15 -8.63 -5.32 9.59
N GLY A 16 -9.51 -4.41 10.00
CA GLY A 16 -9.49 -3.02 9.51
C GLY A 16 -8.17 -2.29 9.81
N VAL A 17 -7.67 -2.44 11.04
CA VAL A 17 -6.37 -1.85 11.44
C VAL A 17 -5.24 -2.44 10.60
N THR A 18 -5.17 -3.76 10.46
CA THR A 18 -4.10 -4.44 9.71
C THR A 18 -4.09 -4.06 8.23
N ILE A 19 -5.25 -4.00 7.58
CA ILE A 19 -5.37 -3.60 6.17
C ILE A 19 -4.84 -2.18 5.98
N THR A 20 -5.29 -1.25 6.83
CA THR A 20 -4.90 0.16 6.77
C THR A 20 -3.40 0.31 7.01
N THR A 21 -2.85 -0.34 8.04
CA THR A 21 -1.41 -0.27 8.36
C THR A 21 -0.55 -0.77 7.21
N ILE A 22 -0.87 -1.92 6.61
CA ILE A 22 -0.10 -2.47 5.49
C ILE A 22 -0.22 -1.59 4.25
N ALA A 23 -1.41 -1.10 3.92
CA ALA A 23 -1.62 -0.21 2.77
C ALA A 23 -0.80 1.08 2.93
N CYS A 24 -0.79 1.65 4.14
CA CYS A 24 -0.02 2.84 4.46
C CYS A 24 1.49 2.59 4.35
N LEU A 25 2.01 1.56 5.03
CA LEU A 25 3.43 1.23 5.01
C LEU A 25 3.92 0.90 3.59
N SER A 26 3.11 0.20 2.82
CA SER A 26 3.43 -0.12 1.43
C SER A 26 3.42 1.11 0.53
N GLY A 27 2.55 2.09 0.77
CA GLY A 27 2.59 3.37 0.04
C GLY A 27 3.90 4.13 0.27
N VAL A 28 4.35 4.21 1.53
CA VAL A 28 5.65 4.82 1.88
C VAL A 28 6.80 4.05 1.23
N ALA A 29 6.80 2.72 1.34
CA ALA A 29 7.83 1.88 0.74
C ALA A 29 7.88 2.04 -0.80
N ALA A 30 6.72 2.14 -1.46
CA ALA A 30 6.64 2.41 -2.89
C ALA A 30 7.21 3.79 -3.23
N GLY A 31 6.98 4.81 -2.41
CA GLY A 31 7.48 6.17 -2.63
C GLY A 31 9.01 6.22 -2.55
N LEU A 32 9.58 5.57 -1.54
CA LEU A 32 11.03 5.40 -1.40
C LEU A 32 11.62 4.60 -2.55
N ALA A 33 10.97 3.50 -2.95
CA ALA A 33 11.41 2.71 -4.10
C ALA A 33 11.36 3.54 -5.38
N SER A 34 10.32 4.34 -5.60
CA SER A 34 10.21 5.20 -6.78
C SER A 34 11.36 6.20 -6.84
N ALA A 35 11.70 6.85 -5.73
CA ALA A 35 12.85 7.74 -5.66
C ALA A 35 14.19 7.01 -5.88
N ALA A 36 14.36 5.78 -5.38
CA ALA A 36 15.57 5.01 -5.59
C ALA A 36 15.75 4.52 -7.04
N PHE A 37 14.66 4.21 -7.75
CA PHE A 37 14.71 3.68 -9.12
C PHE A 37 14.67 4.76 -10.21
N VAL A 38 13.91 5.84 -9.98
CA VAL A 38 13.68 6.91 -10.96
C VAL A 38 14.51 8.16 -10.64
N GLY A 39 14.92 8.33 -9.39
CA GLY A 39 15.58 9.53 -8.89
C GLY A 39 14.60 10.56 -8.35
N THR A 40 15.12 11.72 -7.97
CA THR A 40 14.37 12.86 -7.40
C THR A 40 14.56 14.16 -8.18
N ASP A 41 15.22 14.11 -9.34
CA ASP A 41 15.39 15.28 -10.20
C ASP A 41 14.04 15.74 -10.79
N PRO A 42 13.90 17.00 -11.25
CA PRO A 42 12.65 17.47 -11.86
C PRO A 42 12.15 16.62 -13.03
N ALA A 43 13.04 15.92 -13.75
CA ALA A 43 12.67 14.99 -14.81
C ALA A 43 11.97 13.73 -14.28
N ALA A 44 12.32 13.27 -13.06
CA ALA A 44 11.74 12.08 -12.43
C ALA A 44 10.25 12.26 -12.09
N ALA A 45 9.80 13.51 -11.88
CA ALA A 45 8.40 13.81 -11.57
C ALA A 45 7.43 13.40 -12.70
N GLY A 46 7.91 13.36 -13.95
CA GLY A 46 7.12 12.98 -15.12
C GLY A 46 7.23 11.50 -15.51
N ASP A 47 8.05 10.71 -14.81
CA ASP A 47 8.32 9.34 -15.23
C ASP A 47 7.19 8.38 -14.80
N THR A 48 6.56 7.77 -15.81
CA THR A 48 5.51 6.76 -15.62
C THR A 48 5.99 5.48 -14.91
N ILE A 49 7.31 5.22 -14.86
CA ILE A 49 7.88 4.09 -14.12
C ILE A 49 7.53 4.17 -12.63
N ALA A 50 7.48 5.37 -12.04
CA ALA A 50 7.09 5.54 -10.64
C ALA A 50 5.65 5.05 -10.36
N VAL A 51 4.74 5.22 -11.34
CA VAL A 51 3.37 4.70 -11.27
C VAL A 51 3.35 3.17 -11.39
N VAL A 52 4.21 2.59 -12.23
CA VAL A 52 4.36 1.13 -12.35
C VAL A 52 4.88 0.52 -11.04
N ILE A 53 5.83 1.17 -10.38
CA ILE A 53 6.34 0.76 -9.07
C ILE A 53 5.19 0.77 -8.05
N MET A 54 4.43 1.86 -7.96
CA MET A 54 3.26 1.93 -7.07
C MET A 54 2.27 0.80 -7.36
N ALA A 55 1.98 0.53 -8.64
CA ALA A 55 1.05 -0.53 -9.03
C ALA A 55 1.55 -1.91 -8.60
N ALA A 56 2.84 -2.19 -8.76
CA ALA A 56 3.46 -3.42 -8.29
C ALA A 56 3.29 -3.60 -6.77
N PHE A 57 3.48 -2.53 -5.99
CA PHE A 57 3.28 -2.58 -4.54
C PHE A 57 1.81 -2.86 -4.16
N ILE A 58 0.82 -2.31 -4.87
CA ILE A 58 -0.59 -2.67 -4.67
C ILE A 58 -0.80 -4.19 -4.86
N PHE A 59 -0.22 -4.77 -5.91
CA PHE A 59 -0.38 -6.22 -6.17
C PHE A 59 0.37 -7.09 -5.14
N VAL A 60 1.55 -6.65 -4.67
CA VAL A 60 2.34 -7.36 -3.65
C VAL A 60 1.66 -7.36 -2.28
N GLN A 61 0.75 -6.42 -1.99
CA GLN A 61 0.02 -6.41 -0.73
C GLN A 61 -0.94 -7.61 -0.58
N TYR A 62 -1.57 -8.09 -1.66
CA TYR A 62 -2.49 -9.23 -1.60
C TYR A 62 -1.85 -10.52 -1.04
N PRO A 63 -0.67 -10.99 -1.52
CA PRO A 63 -0.03 -12.13 -0.88
C PRO A 63 0.39 -11.84 0.57
N ILE A 64 0.78 -10.60 0.91
CA ILE A 64 1.10 -10.22 2.31
C ILE A 64 -0.14 -10.34 3.20
N TYR A 65 -1.30 -9.84 2.75
CA TYR A 65 -2.55 -9.96 3.48
C TYR A 65 -2.91 -11.42 3.75
N LYS A 66 -2.77 -12.29 2.75
CA LYS A 66 -3.00 -13.72 2.90
C LYS A 66 -2.05 -14.36 3.92
N LEU A 67 -0.76 -13.98 3.92
CA LEU A 67 0.23 -14.49 4.86
C LEU A 67 -0.03 -14.07 6.31
N VAL A 68 -0.58 -12.87 6.51
CA VAL A 68 -0.93 -12.33 7.85
C VAL A 68 -2.29 -12.87 8.34
N GLY A 69 -2.98 -13.70 7.54
CA GLY A 69 -4.25 -14.31 7.92
C GLY A 69 -5.47 -13.42 7.69
N VAL A 70 -5.36 -12.40 6.84
CA VAL A 70 -6.51 -11.63 6.36
C VAL A 70 -7.25 -12.47 5.33
N ASP A 71 -8.55 -12.69 5.57
CA ASP A 71 -9.40 -13.37 4.59
C ASP A 71 -9.69 -12.43 3.40
N LEU A 72 -9.16 -12.81 2.23
CA LEU A 72 -9.34 -12.12 0.96
C LEU A 72 -10.59 -12.59 0.21
N THR A 73 -11.25 -13.67 0.62
CA THR A 73 -12.48 -14.14 -0.03
C THR A 73 -13.64 -13.15 0.14
N GLU A 74 -13.58 -12.34 1.19
CA GLU A 74 -14.53 -11.26 1.47
C GLU A 74 -14.15 -9.92 0.83
N PHE A 75 -13.01 -9.81 0.14
CA PHE A 75 -12.60 -8.54 -0.47
C PHE A 75 -13.54 -8.15 -1.60
N GLY A 76 -14.34 -7.12 -1.36
CA GLY A 76 -15.17 -6.49 -2.37
C GLY A 76 -14.42 -5.43 -3.16
N ILE A 77 -15.12 -4.83 -4.12
CA ILE A 77 -14.62 -3.68 -4.90
C ILE A 77 -14.24 -2.52 -3.98
N LYS A 78 -15.00 -2.29 -2.91
CA LYS A 78 -14.74 -1.23 -1.92
C LYS A 78 -13.39 -1.42 -1.22
N ASP A 79 -13.06 -2.64 -0.81
CA ASP A 79 -11.81 -2.93 -0.10
C ASP A 79 -10.62 -2.78 -1.04
N ASN A 80 -10.72 -3.28 -2.28
CA ASN A 80 -9.69 -3.10 -3.29
C ASN A 80 -9.46 -1.62 -3.63
N LEU A 81 -10.55 -0.83 -3.73
CA LEU A 81 -10.47 0.61 -3.95
C LEU A 81 -9.81 1.32 -2.76
N PHE A 82 -10.16 0.95 -1.53
CA PHE A 82 -9.55 1.51 -0.34
C PHE A 82 -8.04 1.25 -0.32
N VAL A 83 -7.63 -0.01 -0.51
CA VAL A 83 -6.22 -0.41 -0.49
C VAL A 83 -5.42 0.32 -1.58
N SER A 84 -5.93 0.34 -2.81
CA SER A 84 -5.28 1.04 -3.92
C SER A 84 -5.20 2.56 -3.70
N PHE A 85 -6.29 3.19 -3.26
CA PHE A 85 -6.34 4.62 -3.00
C PHE A 85 -5.42 5.04 -1.85
N MET A 86 -5.41 4.28 -0.75
CA MET A 86 -4.54 4.56 0.40
C MET A 86 -3.07 4.42 0.03
N THR A 87 -2.73 3.36 -0.71
CA THR A 87 -1.36 3.14 -1.21
C THR A 87 -0.92 4.26 -2.13
N PHE A 88 -1.77 4.64 -3.09
CA PHE A 88 -1.54 5.77 -3.99
C PHE A 88 -1.30 7.06 -3.22
N THR A 89 -2.16 7.37 -2.24
CA THR A 89 -2.08 8.63 -1.49
C THR A 89 -0.76 8.73 -0.72
N LEU A 90 -0.36 7.65 -0.01
CA LEU A 90 0.89 7.66 0.74
C LEU A 90 2.13 7.60 -0.16
N TRP A 91 2.07 6.86 -1.27
CA TRP A 91 3.10 6.91 -2.30
C TRP A 91 3.28 8.33 -2.86
N PHE A 92 2.19 8.98 -3.26
CA PHE A 92 2.20 10.30 -3.86
C PHE A 92 2.78 11.35 -2.91
N ILE A 93 2.31 11.38 -1.65
CA ILE A 93 2.82 12.33 -0.65
C ILE A 93 4.31 12.06 -0.37
N THR A 94 4.70 10.79 -0.18
CA THR A 94 6.10 10.44 0.10
C THR A 94 7.00 10.84 -1.06
N PHE A 95 6.65 10.45 -2.28
CA PHE A 95 7.46 10.73 -3.47
C PHE A 95 7.51 12.23 -3.77
N ALA A 96 6.40 12.96 -3.62
CA ALA A 96 6.37 14.42 -3.77
C ALA A 96 7.28 15.13 -2.76
N ILE A 97 7.33 14.69 -1.50
CA ILE A 97 8.25 15.26 -0.49
C ILE A 97 9.71 15.02 -0.89
N LEU A 98 10.04 13.81 -1.37
CA LEU A 98 11.40 13.45 -1.78
C LEU A 98 11.85 14.26 -3.01
N LEU A 99 10.95 14.45 -3.99
CA LEU A 99 11.16 15.31 -5.17
C LEU A 99 11.40 16.76 -4.76
N THR A 100 10.54 17.32 -3.90
CA THR A 100 10.64 18.73 -3.47
C THR A 100 11.90 19.00 -2.63
N SER A 101 12.38 17.98 -1.92
CA SER A 101 13.56 18.08 -1.05
C SER A 101 14.86 17.74 -1.77
N GLU A 102 14.79 17.34 -3.05
CA GLU A 102 15.94 16.90 -3.88
C GLU A 102 16.83 15.88 -3.15
N VAL A 103 16.20 14.90 -2.47
CA VAL A 103 16.93 13.95 -1.62
C VAL A 103 17.78 13.00 -2.46
N GLN A 104 19.03 12.79 -2.06
CA GLN A 104 19.90 11.79 -2.68
C GLN A 104 19.80 10.46 -1.90
N LEU A 105 19.36 9.39 -2.58
CA LEU A 105 19.20 8.03 -2.04
C LEU A 105 20.29 7.06 -2.50
#